data_AF-A0A2S4ZCL3-F1
#
_entry.id   AF-A0A2S4ZCL3-F1
#
_cell.length_a   1.000
_cell.length_b   1.000
_cell.length_c   1.000
_cell.angle_alpha   90.00
_cell.angle_beta   90.00
_cell.angle_gamma   90.00
#
_symmetry.space_group_name_H-M   'P 1'
#
loop_
_entity.id
_entity.type
_entity.pdbx_description
1 polymer ?
#
loop_
_entity_poly.entity_id
_entity_poly.type
_entity_poly.pdbx_seq_one_letter_code
_entity_poly.pdbx_strand_id
1 'polypeptide(L)'
;MIEELLAQPFPEANFHDDTGCGGPEYRVRILRASQDFWDDDDGQVAREADADLRAYLDALIAALTARWGEPLVVDLLPYLRAGHEGEAVSEPINCLSQLTGSMQAWPHRDTGRWLGLAIGQGDKELPLELLAAVGQTLALEPSASGRS
;
A
#
# COMPACT_ATOMS: atom_id res chain seq x y z
N MET A 1 1.49 11.16 12.60
CA MET A 1 1.20 10.65 11.24
C MET A 1 1.04 9.13 11.20
N ILE A 2 2.09 8.30 11.21
CA ILE A 2 1.91 6.82 11.13
C ILE A 2 1.20 6.23 12.37
N GLU A 3 1.57 6.66 13.57
CA GLU A 3 0.90 6.16 14.79
C GLU A 3 -0.57 6.58 14.88
N GLU A 4 -0.85 7.81 14.44
CA GLU A 4 -2.21 8.33 14.34
C GLU A 4 -3.04 7.51 13.34
N LEU A 5 -2.45 7.16 12.19
CA LEU A 5 -3.09 6.29 11.20
C LEU A 5 -3.43 4.92 11.79
N LEU A 6 -2.53 4.33 12.58
CA LEU A 6 -2.74 3.05 13.26
C LEU A 6 -3.83 3.14 14.35
N ALA A 7 -3.89 4.25 15.09
CA ALA A 7 -4.84 4.47 16.18
C ALA A 7 -6.25 4.87 15.70
N GLN A 8 -6.36 5.44 14.51
CA GLN A 8 -7.63 5.93 13.99
C GLN A 8 -8.62 4.77 13.75
N PRO A 9 -9.91 4.92 14.10
CA PRO A 9 -10.91 3.93 13.74
C PRO A 9 -11.05 3.82 12.23
N PHE A 10 -11.40 2.62 11.77
CA PHE A 10 -11.70 2.41 10.36
C PHE A 10 -13.02 3.10 9.98
N PRO A 11 -13.15 3.59 8.75
CA PRO A 11 -14.40 4.15 8.23
C PRO A 11 -15.53 3.13 8.26
N GLU A 12 -16.77 3.54 8.50
CA GLU A 12 -17.94 2.65 8.47
C GLU A 12 -18.38 2.26 7.05
N ALA A 13 -17.95 3.03 6.03
CA ALA A 13 -18.29 2.83 4.63
C ALA A 13 -17.06 2.97 3.74
N ASN A 14 -17.09 2.32 2.58
CA ASN A 14 -16.02 2.41 1.60
C ASN A 14 -15.95 3.83 1.01
N PHE A 15 -14.74 4.36 0.88
CA PHE A 15 -14.47 5.62 0.19
C PHE A 15 -13.21 5.52 -0.67
N HIS A 16 -13.14 6.37 -1.68
CA HIS A 16 -11.97 6.60 -2.52
C HIS A 16 -11.94 8.09 -2.87
N ASP A 17 -10.86 8.78 -2.52
CA ASP A 17 -10.68 10.22 -2.73
C ASP A 17 -9.18 10.55 -2.92
N ASP A 18 -8.87 11.83 -3.10
CA ASP A 18 -7.50 12.34 -3.32
C ASP A 18 -6.55 12.11 -2.13
N THR A 19 -7.06 11.61 -0.99
CA THR A 19 -6.25 11.26 0.18
C THR A 19 -5.98 9.75 0.31
N GLY A 20 -6.58 8.95 -0.57
CA GLY A 20 -6.48 7.50 -0.61
C GLY A 20 -7.85 6.81 -0.53
N CYS A 21 -7.91 5.63 0.06
CA CYS A 21 -9.13 4.83 0.15
C CYS A 21 -9.28 4.19 1.53
N GLY A 22 -10.45 3.66 1.83
CA GLY A 22 -10.66 2.95 3.10
C GLY A 22 -12.06 2.37 3.20
N GLY A 23 -12.24 1.52 4.20
CA GLY A 23 -13.50 0.85 4.50
C GLY A 23 -13.47 0.22 5.90
N PRO A 24 -14.49 -0.56 6.28
CA PRO A 24 -14.69 -1.07 7.66
C PRO A 24 -13.50 -1.76 8.32
N GLU A 25 -12.60 -2.32 7.52
CA GLU A 25 -11.46 -3.11 7.98
C GLU A 25 -10.10 -2.56 7.55
N TYR A 26 -10.08 -1.44 6.81
CA TYR A 26 -8.83 -0.92 6.26
C TYR A 26 -8.84 0.59 5.98
N ARG A 27 -7.65 1.14 5.83
CA ARG A 27 -7.41 2.50 5.33
C ARG A 27 -6.08 2.55 4.61
N VAL A 28 -6.06 3.12 3.42
CA VAL A 28 -4.86 3.50 2.67
C VAL A 28 -4.79 5.02 2.61
N ARG A 29 -3.62 5.57 2.93
CA ARG A 29 -3.34 7.00 2.85
C ARG A 29 -2.17 7.27 1.93
N ILE A 30 -2.31 8.28 1.10
CA ILE A 30 -1.18 8.84 0.35
C ILE A 30 -0.40 9.74 1.32
N LEU A 31 0.84 9.36 1.64
CA LEU A 31 1.73 10.14 2.49
C LEU A 31 2.43 11.25 1.71
N ARG A 32 2.73 10.97 0.45
CA ARG A 32 3.38 11.87 -0.49
C ARG A 32 3.05 11.41 -1.90
N ALA A 33 2.83 12.35 -2.80
CA ALA A 33 2.71 12.12 -4.23
C ALA A 33 3.76 12.95 -4.97
N SER A 34 4.26 12.45 -6.09
CA SER A 34 5.03 13.24 -7.05
C SER A 34 4.12 14.16 -7.87
N GLN A 35 4.71 14.91 -8.79
CA GLN A 35 3.98 15.48 -9.92
C GLN A 35 3.52 14.38 -10.90
N ASP A 36 2.63 14.73 -11.82
CA ASP A 36 2.31 13.91 -12.99
C ASP A 36 3.43 13.99 -14.04
N PHE A 37 3.35 13.10 -15.03
CA PHE A 37 4.43 12.87 -16.01
C PHE A 37 3.94 13.01 -17.46
N TRP A 38 2.85 13.75 -17.69
CA TRP A 38 2.30 13.95 -19.04
C TRP A 38 3.30 14.57 -20.03
N ASP A 39 4.21 15.42 -19.54
CA ASP A 39 5.23 16.11 -20.34
C ASP A 39 6.64 15.50 -20.20
N ASP A 40 6.77 14.31 -19.59
CA ASP A 40 8.05 13.64 -19.33
C ASP A 40 8.37 12.58 -20.40
N ASP A 41 8.58 13.05 -21.65
CA ASP A 41 8.77 12.17 -22.82
C ASP A 41 9.91 11.14 -22.67
N ASP A 42 10.98 11.49 -21.94
CA ASP A 42 12.16 10.65 -21.74
C ASP A 42 12.20 9.95 -20.36
N GLY A 43 11.15 10.13 -19.56
CA GLY A 43 11.01 9.52 -18.24
C GLY A 43 12.04 10.00 -17.21
N GLN A 44 12.75 11.11 -17.47
CA GLN A 44 13.78 11.61 -16.56
C GLN A 44 13.17 12.10 -15.25
N VAL A 45 12.06 12.85 -15.34
CA VAL A 45 11.37 13.39 -14.18
C VAL A 45 10.78 12.27 -13.32
N ALA A 46 10.20 11.25 -13.95
CA ALA A 46 9.67 10.06 -13.28
C ALA A 46 10.77 9.28 -12.53
N ARG A 47 11.95 9.12 -13.13
CA ARG A 47 13.10 8.44 -12.50
C ARG A 47 13.65 9.22 -11.30
N GLU A 48 13.71 10.55 -11.39
CA GLU A 48 14.13 11.40 -10.28
C GLU A 48 13.10 11.36 -9.14
N ALA A 49 11.80 11.45 -9.46
CA ALA A 49 10.72 11.34 -8.49
C ALA A 49 10.69 9.98 -7.78
N ASP A 50 10.90 8.88 -8.50
CA ASP A 50 11.01 7.53 -7.94
C ASP A 50 12.21 7.43 -6.97
N ALA A 51 13.38 7.96 -7.35
CA ALA A 51 14.55 7.96 -6.48
C ALA A 51 14.31 8.75 -5.17
N ASP A 52 13.69 9.92 -5.27
CA ASP A 52 13.35 10.75 -4.11
C ASP A 52 12.34 10.08 -3.18
N LEU A 53 11.29 9.46 -3.75
CA LEU A 53 10.31 8.71 -2.97
C LEU A 53 10.92 7.48 -2.31
N ARG A 54 11.80 6.74 -3.00
CA ARG A 54 12.52 5.59 -2.43
C ARG A 54 13.41 6.01 -1.27
N ALA A 55 14.17 7.09 -1.40
CA ALA A 55 14.99 7.59 -0.30
C ALA A 55 14.15 7.94 0.93
N TYR A 56 12.97 8.53 0.72
CA TYR A 56 12.03 8.83 1.81
C TYR A 56 11.40 7.56 2.41
N LEU A 57 11.01 6.59 1.57
CA LEU A 57 10.50 5.29 2.02
C LEU A 57 11.56 4.54 2.85
N ASP A 58 12.82 4.51 2.41
CA ASP A 58 13.92 3.87 3.12
C ASP A 58 14.16 4.50 4.49
N ALA A 59 14.09 5.83 4.58
CA ALA A 59 14.17 6.54 5.85
C ALA A 59 13.01 6.18 6.80
N LEU A 60 11.78 6.06 6.27
CA LEU A 60 10.63 5.60 7.05
C LEU A 60 10.80 4.16 7.51
N ILE A 61 11.20 3.24 6.62
CA ILE A 61 11.46 1.84 6.95
C ILE A 61 12.49 1.77 8.07
N ALA A 62 13.63 2.46 7.95
CA ALA A 62 14.67 2.46 8.98
C ALA A 62 14.14 2.95 10.34
N ALA A 63 13.34 4.02 10.36
CA ALA A 63 12.75 4.55 11.59
C ALA A 63 11.72 3.59 12.22
N LEU A 64 10.92 2.91 11.40
CA LEU A 64 9.95 1.93 11.88
C LEU A 64 10.62 0.63 12.33
N THR A 65 11.65 0.18 11.61
CA THR A 65 12.46 -0.99 12.00
C THR A 65 13.13 -0.79 13.34
N ALA A 66 13.69 0.39 13.60
CA ALA A 66 14.27 0.71 14.90
C ALA A 66 13.27 0.62 16.08
N ARG A 67 11.97 0.75 15.78
CA ARG A 67 10.90 0.80 16.79
C ARG A 67 10.11 -0.50 16.92
N TRP A 68 9.89 -1.20 15.82
CA TRP A 68 8.99 -2.36 15.73
C TRP A 68 9.67 -3.63 15.21
N GLY A 69 10.96 -3.55 14.87
CA GLY A 69 11.71 -4.65 14.27
C GLY A 69 11.53 -4.75 12.76
N GLU A 70 12.14 -5.78 12.17
CA GLU A 70 12.19 -5.95 10.71
C GLU A 70 10.79 -6.08 10.08
N PRO A 71 10.54 -5.40 8.94
CA PRO A 71 9.33 -5.60 8.17
C PRO A 71 9.29 -6.97 7.49
N LEU A 72 8.08 -7.40 7.17
CA LEU A 72 7.82 -8.46 6.21
C LEU A 72 7.74 -7.85 4.82
N VAL A 73 8.46 -8.42 3.85
CA VAL A 73 8.25 -8.09 2.44
C VAL A 73 7.09 -8.94 1.92
N VAL A 74 6.04 -8.28 1.44
CA VAL A 74 4.86 -8.92 0.87
C VAL A 74 4.86 -8.71 -0.63
N ASP A 75 4.90 -9.80 -1.40
CA ASP A 75 4.68 -9.78 -2.85
C ASP A 75 3.19 -9.65 -3.15
N LEU A 76 2.83 -8.64 -3.95
CA LEU A 76 1.46 -8.32 -4.31
C LEU A 76 1.06 -8.86 -5.69
N LEU A 77 2.02 -9.32 -6.51
CA LEU A 77 1.75 -9.85 -7.85
C LEU A 77 0.79 -11.05 -7.86
N PRO A 78 0.84 -12.01 -6.89
CA PRO A 78 -0.13 -13.10 -6.85
C PRO A 78 -1.56 -12.61 -6.68
N TYR A 79 -1.77 -11.56 -5.88
CA TYR A 79 -3.08 -10.97 -5.64
C TYR A 79 -3.59 -10.19 -6.85
N LEU A 80 -2.69 -9.46 -7.53
CA LEU A 80 -3.00 -8.80 -8.80
C LEU A 80 -3.49 -9.81 -9.84
N ARG A 81 -2.82 -10.96 -9.94
CA ARG A 81 -3.21 -12.06 -10.83
C ARG A 81 -4.58 -12.63 -10.45
N ALA A 82 -4.80 -12.94 -9.18
CA ALA A 82 -6.06 -13.46 -8.69
C ALA A 82 -7.24 -12.51 -9.02
N GLY A 83 -7.06 -11.20 -8.82
CA GLY A 83 -8.06 -10.19 -9.20
C GLY A 83 -8.37 -10.17 -10.70
N HIS A 84 -7.36 -10.29 -11.57
CA HIS A 84 -7.57 -10.40 -13.02
C HIS A 84 -8.26 -11.69 -13.44
N GLU A 85 -8.09 -12.77 -12.67
CA GLU A 85 -8.76 -14.07 -12.86
C GLU A 85 -10.19 -14.08 -12.29
N GLY A 86 -10.63 -12.97 -11.67
CA GLY A 86 -11.97 -12.81 -11.10
C GLY A 86 -12.12 -13.40 -9.70
N GLU A 87 -11.02 -13.78 -9.05
CA GLU A 87 -11.03 -14.22 -7.65
C GLU A 87 -11.24 -13.04 -6.72
N ALA A 88 -11.91 -13.30 -5.59
CA ALA A 88 -12.13 -12.27 -4.57
C ALA A 88 -10.84 -12.01 -3.80
N VAL A 89 -10.26 -10.82 -3.99
CA VAL A 89 -9.14 -10.32 -3.20
C VAL A 89 -9.66 -9.32 -2.17
N SER A 90 -9.31 -9.53 -0.91
CA SER A 90 -9.71 -8.64 0.17
C SER A 90 -9.02 -7.28 0.07
N GLU A 91 -9.74 -6.22 0.43
CA GLU A 91 -9.14 -4.91 0.65
C GLU A 91 -8.31 -4.92 1.95
N PRO A 92 -7.22 -4.14 2.05
CA PRO A 92 -6.68 -3.20 1.06
C PRO A 92 -5.77 -3.85 0.01
N ILE A 93 -5.55 -5.17 0.07
CA ILE A 93 -4.58 -5.88 -0.78
C ILE A 93 -4.97 -5.78 -2.25
N ASN A 94 -6.27 -5.88 -2.55
CA ASN A 94 -6.79 -5.66 -3.89
C ASN A 94 -6.37 -4.29 -4.44
N CYS A 95 -6.70 -3.20 -3.74
CA CYS A 95 -6.31 -1.85 -4.14
C CYS A 95 -4.79 -1.68 -4.29
N LEU A 96 -3.99 -2.17 -3.34
CA LEU A 96 -2.53 -2.05 -3.37
C LEU A 96 -1.92 -2.82 -4.54
N SER A 97 -2.40 -4.04 -4.82
CA SER A 97 -1.86 -4.88 -5.89
C SER A 97 -2.00 -4.26 -7.28
N GLN A 98 -2.99 -3.38 -7.47
CA GLN A 98 -3.19 -2.63 -8.72
C GLN A 98 -2.19 -1.48 -8.88
N LEU A 99 -1.56 -1.03 -7.79
CA LEU A 99 -0.67 0.13 -7.77
C LEU A 99 0.80 -0.28 -7.63
N THR A 100 1.09 -1.40 -6.97
CA THR A 100 2.47 -1.79 -6.64
C THR A 100 2.65 -3.30 -6.60
N GLY A 101 3.85 -3.75 -6.96
CA GLY A 101 4.20 -5.18 -6.96
C GLY A 101 4.60 -5.72 -5.59
N SER A 102 4.96 -4.86 -4.62
CA SER A 102 5.35 -5.32 -3.29
C SER A 102 5.19 -4.24 -2.23
N MET A 103 5.11 -4.64 -0.96
CA MET A 103 5.08 -3.73 0.18
C MET A 103 5.94 -4.22 1.36
N GLN A 104 6.33 -3.29 2.22
CA GLN A 104 6.93 -3.56 3.53
C GLN A 104 5.85 -3.52 4.60
N ALA A 105 5.71 -4.57 5.41
CA ALA A 105 4.61 -4.70 6.36
C ALA A 105 5.07 -5.01 7.80
N TRP A 106 4.48 -4.32 8.77
CA TRP A 106 4.66 -4.56 10.20
C TRP A 106 3.35 -5.08 10.81
N PRO A 107 3.30 -6.36 11.25
CA PRO A 107 2.16 -6.88 11.98
C PRO A 107 2.16 -6.40 13.44
N HIS A 108 1.09 -5.73 13.87
CA HIS A 108 0.82 -5.40 15.27
C HIS A 108 -0.08 -6.46 15.88
N ARG A 109 0.53 -7.54 16.39
CA ARG A 109 -0.19 -8.71 16.94
C ARG A 109 -1.13 -8.34 18.10
N ASP A 110 -0.75 -7.37 18.92
CA ASP A 110 -1.54 -6.96 20.10
C ASP A 110 -2.87 -6.30 19.73
N THR A 111 -2.93 -5.63 18.58
CA THR A 111 -4.14 -4.93 18.10
C THR A 111 -4.85 -5.67 16.97
N GLY A 112 -4.28 -6.76 16.46
CA GLY A 112 -4.77 -7.46 15.27
C GLY A 112 -4.68 -6.64 13.99
N ARG A 113 -3.89 -5.57 13.99
CA ARG A 113 -3.70 -4.68 12.83
C ARG A 113 -2.33 -4.90 12.19
N TRP A 114 -2.16 -4.38 11.00
CA TRP A 114 -0.85 -4.28 10.35
C TRP A 114 -0.70 -2.91 9.69
N LEU A 115 0.54 -2.47 9.53
CA LEU A 115 0.91 -1.32 8.70
C LEU A 115 1.67 -1.82 7.47
N GLY A 116 1.32 -1.38 6.27
CA GLY A 116 2.08 -1.58 5.05
C GLY A 116 2.56 -0.25 4.48
N LEU A 117 3.76 -0.23 3.92
CA LEU A 117 4.32 0.88 3.16
C LEU A 117 4.73 0.41 1.77
N ALA A 118 4.37 1.18 0.74
CA ALA A 118 4.75 0.91 -0.64
C ALA A 118 4.81 2.21 -1.44
N ILE A 119 5.58 2.20 -2.53
CA ILE A 119 5.43 3.18 -3.60
C ILE A 119 4.60 2.51 -4.70
N GLY A 120 3.54 3.17 -5.12
CA GLY A 120 2.65 2.69 -6.16
C GLY A 120 2.43 3.74 -7.25
N GLN A 121 1.92 3.28 -8.39
CA GLN A 121 1.56 4.12 -9.53
C GLN A 121 0.37 3.48 -10.24
N GLY A 122 -0.65 4.27 -10.59
CA GLY A 122 -1.81 3.77 -11.34
C GLY A 122 -1.52 3.59 -12.83
N ASP A 123 -0.79 4.52 -13.43
CA ASP A 123 -0.33 4.49 -14.82
C ASP A 123 0.98 5.30 -14.94
N LYS A 124 1.80 5.03 -15.95
CA LYS A 124 3.08 5.70 -16.19
C LYS A 124 3.00 7.23 -16.24
N GLU A 125 1.86 7.79 -16.66
CA GLU A 125 1.64 9.25 -16.77
C GLU A 125 1.12 9.86 -15.45
N LEU A 126 0.60 9.03 -14.56
CA LEU A 126 0.08 9.45 -13.26
C LEU A 126 1.19 9.58 -12.21
N PRO A 127 0.97 10.37 -11.15
CA PRO A 127 1.92 10.51 -10.05
C PRO A 127 2.34 9.18 -9.43
N LEU A 128 3.60 9.12 -9.00
CA LEU A 128 4.08 8.12 -8.06
C LEU A 128 3.61 8.49 -6.66
N GLU A 129 3.08 7.51 -5.93
CA GLU A 129 2.48 7.72 -4.62
C GLU A 129 3.15 6.84 -3.58
N LEU A 130 3.60 7.45 -2.48
CA LEU A 130 3.98 6.74 -1.27
C LEU A 130 2.73 6.49 -0.43
N LEU A 131 2.40 5.22 -0.29
CA LEU A 131 1.18 4.75 0.35
C LEU A 131 1.48 4.18 1.73
N ALA A 132 0.61 4.49 2.69
CA ALA A 132 0.53 3.81 3.98
C ALA A 132 -0.82 3.11 4.11
N ALA A 133 -0.78 1.78 4.19
CA ALA A 133 -1.96 0.95 4.38
C ALA A 133 -2.04 0.45 5.81
N VAL A 134 -3.23 0.50 6.40
CA VAL A 134 -3.55 -0.17 7.66
C VAL A 134 -4.74 -1.07 7.41
N GLY A 135 -4.62 -2.33 7.79
CA GLY A 135 -5.70 -3.30 7.71
C GLY A 135 -5.88 -4.07 9.01
N GLN A 136 -7.08 -4.63 9.20
CA GLN A 136 -7.31 -5.71 10.15
C GLN A 136 -6.80 -7.00 9.52
N THR A 137 -6.09 -7.83 10.30
CA THR A 137 -5.64 -9.18 9.92
C THR A 137 -4.94 -9.26 8.56
N LEU A 138 -3.61 -9.36 8.56
CA LEU A 138 -2.86 -9.66 7.34
C LEU A 138 -3.09 -11.14 6.98
N ALA A 139 -4.17 -11.45 6.27
CA ALA A 139 -4.39 -12.76 5.69
C ALA A 139 -3.42 -12.91 4.50
N LEU A 140 -2.18 -13.33 4.79
CA LEU A 140 -1.15 -13.60 3.79
C LEU A 140 -1.40 -14.88 2.97
N GLU A 141 -2.58 -15.49 3.12
CA GLU A 141 -2.97 -16.62 2.29
C GLU A 141 -4.02 -16.14 1.29
N PRO A 142 -3.81 -16.35 -0.04
CA PRO A 142 -4.93 -16.27 -0.96
C PRO A 142 -5.96 -17.26 -0.45
N SER A 143 -7.17 -16.79 -0.17
CA SER A 143 -8.27 -17.58 0.35
C SER A 143 -8.52 -18.76 -0.59
N ALA A 144 -7.88 -19.90 -0.32
CA ALA A 144 -8.23 -21.17 -0.93
C ALA A 144 -9.57 -21.57 -0.30
N SER A 145 -10.65 -21.02 -0.82
CA SER A 145 -12.01 -21.38 -0.39
C SER A 145 -12.96 -21.22 -1.55
N GLY A 146 -13.26 -22.37 -2.17
CA GLY A 146 -14.51 -22.55 -2.90
C GLY A 146 -14.40 -23.18 -4.28
N ARG A 147 -13.75 -24.34 -4.45
CA ARG A 147 -14.20 -25.30 -5.47
C ARG A 147 -15.18 -26.27 -4.81
N SER A 148 -16.47 -26.03 -5.03
CA SER A 148 -17.53 -27.05 -4.98
C SER A 148 -17.77 -27.56 -6.39
#